data_AF-A0A1G6KI63-F1
#
_entry.id   AF-A0A1G6KI63-F1
#
_cell.length_a   1.000
_cell.length_b   1.000
_cell.length_c   1.000
_cell.angle_alpha   90.00
_cell.angle_beta   90.00
_cell.angle_gamma   90.00
#
_symmetry.space_group_name_H-M   'P 1'
#
loop_
_entity.id
_entity.type
_entity.pdbx_description
1 polymer ?
#
loop_
_entity_poly.entity_id
_entity_poly.type
_entity_poly.pdbx_seq_one_letter_code
_entity_poly.pdbx_strand_id
1 'polypeptide(L)'
;MVEFWTFDMVQERLVEAMEVLLRGADRERAWLETATMSLWRQAARDDTETAEDDKPIVTCRHTRLQVAMAEEALAWVDKAVATGPTRHVLGLGLVQLARGDRQRIEWTRVWRAMGGQAGGWTTDGLRMRYSRAITAIAVQLNRTKS
;
A
#
# COMPACT_ATOMS: atom_id res chain seq x y z
N MET A 1 -14.35 25.37 -1.04
CA MET A 1 -13.47 25.18 0.13
C MET A 1 -12.28 24.37 -0.33
N VAL A 2 -11.06 24.90 -0.22
CA VAL A 2 -9.85 24.13 -0.54
C VAL A 2 -9.64 23.14 0.59
N GLU A 3 -9.91 21.87 0.33
CA GLU A 3 -9.69 20.79 1.28
C GLU A 3 -8.18 20.58 1.47
N PHE A 4 -7.70 20.82 2.70
CA PHE A 4 -6.31 20.62 3.08
C PHE A 4 -6.09 19.15 3.44
N TRP A 5 -5.22 18.45 2.70
CA TRP A 5 -4.89 17.06 2.94
C TRP A 5 -3.95 16.93 4.15
N THR A 6 -4.42 16.21 5.17
CA THR A 6 -3.61 15.83 6.33
C THR A 6 -2.95 14.48 6.13
N PHE A 7 -2.00 14.14 7.00
CA PHE A 7 -1.37 12.82 7.02
C PHE A 7 -2.39 11.69 7.12
N ASP A 8 -3.33 11.81 8.06
CA ASP A 8 -4.31 10.76 8.36
C ASP A 8 -5.27 10.55 7.19
N MET A 9 -5.74 11.63 6.56
CA MET A 9 -6.62 11.54 5.37
C MET A 9 -5.93 10.83 4.21
N VAL A 10 -4.66 11.12 3.97
CA VAL A 10 -3.89 10.45 2.90
C VAL A 10 -3.69 8.98 3.25
N GLN A 11 -3.35 8.67 4.50
CA GLN A 11 -3.16 7.29 4.92
C GLN A 11 -4.46 6.49 4.79
N GLU A 12 -5.57 7.01 5.30
CA GLU A 12 -6.90 6.38 5.21
C GLU A 12 -7.26 6.09 3.76
N ARG A 13 -7.06 7.05 2.86
CA ARG A 13 -7.34 6.86 1.43
C ARG A 13 -6.49 5.78 0.78
N LEU A 14 -5.21 5.73 1.13
CA LEU A 14 -4.29 4.70 0.65
C LEU A 14 -4.64 3.32 1.22
N VAL A 15 -5.12 3.26 2.46
CA VAL A 15 -5.61 2.02 3.08
C VAL A 15 -6.87 1.53 2.38
N GLU A 16 -7.85 2.40 2.12
CA GLU A 16 -9.05 2.07 1.34
C GLU A 16 -8.69 1.54 -0.05
N ALA A 17 -7.73 2.18 -0.73
CA ALA A 17 -7.22 1.72 -2.02
C ALA A 17 -6.61 0.32 -1.92
N MET A 18 -5.85 0.07 -0.84
CA MET A 18 -5.24 -1.24 -0.59
C MET A 18 -6.29 -2.31 -0.28
N GLU A 19 -7.38 -1.98 0.41
CA GLU A 19 -8.49 -2.92 0.63
C GLU A 19 -9.17 -3.33 -0.66
N VAL A 20 -9.34 -2.41 -1.61
CA VAL A 20 -9.86 -2.71 -2.96
C VAL A 20 -8.92 -3.69 -3.67
N LEU A 21 -7.61 -3.48 -3.59
CA LEU A 21 -6.63 -4.39 -4.17
C LEU A 21 -6.65 -5.77 -3.50
N LEU A 22 -6.71 -5.82 -2.16
CA LEU A 22 -6.70 -7.06 -1.39
C LEU A 22 -7.95 -7.92 -1.64
N ARG A 23 -9.11 -7.29 -1.84
CA ARG A 23 -10.38 -7.95 -2.18
C ARG A 23 -10.48 -8.32 -3.67
N GLY A 24 -9.56 -7.84 -4.50
CA GLY A 24 -9.53 -8.03 -5.96
C GLY A 24 -9.03 -9.40 -6.46
N ALA A 25 -8.65 -10.33 -5.59
CA ALA A 25 -7.90 -11.53 -5.98
C ALA A 25 -8.75 -12.80 -5.97
N ASP A 26 -9.27 -13.23 -7.14
CA ASP A 26 -9.36 -14.68 -7.42
C ASP A 26 -9.57 -15.12 -8.89
N ARG A 27 -9.85 -14.25 -9.87
CA ARG A 27 -9.99 -14.70 -11.29
C ARG A 27 -9.04 -14.07 -12.30
N GLU A 28 -8.39 -12.97 -11.96
CA GLU A 28 -7.53 -12.22 -12.90
C GLU A 28 -6.03 -12.37 -12.57
N ARG A 29 -5.68 -13.05 -11.48
CA ARG A 29 -4.31 -13.17 -10.97
C ARG A 29 -3.34 -13.83 -11.97
N ALA A 30 -3.79 -14.84 -12.71
CA ALA A 30 -3.00 -15.53 -13.73
C ALA A 30 -2.88 -14.76 -15.07
N TRP A 31 -3.86 -13.90 -15.39
CA TRP A 31 -3.84 -13.13 -16.65
C TRP A 31 -3.04 -11.84 -16.52
N LEU A 32 -3.00 -11.24 -15.32
CA LEU A 32 -2.29 -9.99 -15.03
C LEU A 32 -0.78 -10.18 -14.78
N GLU A 33 -0.25 -11.40 -14.75
CA GLU A 33 1.20 -11.66 -14.65
C GLU A 33 1.97 -10.96 -15.79
N THR A 34 1.35 -10.86 -16.97
CA THR A 34 2.01 -10.45 -18.22
C THR A 34 1.88 -8.96 -18.56
N ALA A 35 0.98 -8.19 -17.93
CA ALA A 35 0.75 -6.79 -18.28
C ALA A 35 1.09 -5.84 -17.13
N THR A 36 2.16 -5.07 -17.33
CA THR A 36 2.36 -3.68 -16.87
C THR A 36 1.74 -3.25 -15.53
N MET A 37 2.58 -3.00 -14.51
CA MET A 37 2.43 -2.02 -13.40
C MET A 37 2.37 -2.49 -11.92
N SER A 38 2.72 -1.48 -11.09
CA SER A 38 2.37 -1.08 -9.71
C SER A 38 3.07 -1.76 -8.51
N LEU A 39 3.24 -0.95 -7.45
CA LEU A 39 3.81 -1.29 -6.13
C LEU A 39 3.37 -2.66 -5.59
N TRP A 40 2.18 -3.09 -5.97
CA TRP A 40 1.60 -4.38 -5.61
C TRP A 40 2.49 -5.56 -6.01
N ARG A 41 3.19 -5.53 -7.15
CA ARG A 41 4.11 -6.62 -7.51
C ARG A 41 5.29 -6.76 -6.54
N GLN A 42 5.72 -5.66 -5.92
CA GLN A 42 6.77 -5.69 -4.90
C GLN A 42 6.22 -6.24 -3.59
N ALA A 43 5.04 -5.76 -3.16
CA ALA A 43 4.43 -6.21 -1.92
C ALA A 43 3.89 -7.65 -1.97
N ALA A 44 3.34 -8.09 -3.11
CA ALA A 44 2.72 -9.41 -3.27
C ALA A 44 3.73 -10.56 -3.39
N ARG A 45 4.94 -10.30 -3.92
CA ARG A 45 6.02 -11.31 -3.99
C ARG A 45 6.48 -11.76 -2.60
N ASP A 46 6.35 -10.90 -1.60
CA ASP A 46 6.86 -11.15 -0.25
C ASP A 46 5.76 -11.67 0.71
N ASP A 47 4.53 -11.85 0.22
CA ASP A 47 3.33 -12.21 1.01
C ASP A 47 2.86 -13.67 0.83
N THR A 48 3.61 -14.52 0.11
CA THR A 48 3.20 -15.91 -0.20
C THR A 48 3.52 -16.93 0.90
N GLU A 49 3.29 -16.61 2.17
CA GLU A 49 3.56 -17.52 3.31
C GLU A 49 2.30 -18.02 4.04
N THR A 50 1.17 -18.22 3.33
CA THR A 50 -0.01 -18.87 3.94
C THR A 50 -0.80 -19.70 2.93
N ALA A 51 -0.99 -20.98 3.24
CA ALA A 51 -1.66 -22.00 2.44
C ALA A 51 -2.96 -21.50 1.78
N GLU A 52 -3.08 -21.71 0.47
CA GLU A 52 -4.13 -21.15 -0.38
C GLU A 52 -5.47 -21.89 -0.32
N ASP A 53 -5.49 -23.13 0.18
CA ASP A 53 -6.61 -24.05 -0.07
C ASP A 53 -7.88 -23.84 0.78
N ASP A 54 -7.83 -23.07 1.88
CA ASP A 54 -8.98 -22.91 2.82
C ASP A 54 -9.64 -21.51 2.79
N LYS A 55 -9.29 -20.64 1.85
CA LYS A 55 -9.86 -19.28 1.81
C LYS A 55 -11.25 -19.28 1.16
N PRO A 56 -12.28 -18.71 1.81
CA PRO A 56 -13.59 -18.57 1.18
C PRO A 56 -13.49 -17.67 -0.06
N ILE A 57 -14.12 -18.09 -1.16
CA ILE A 57 -14.16 -17.32 -2.42
C ILE A 57 -14.83 -15.98 -2.14
N VAL A 58 -14.03 -14.91 -2.13
CA VAL A 58 -14.53 -13.54 -2.01
C VAL A 58 -14.93 -13.07 -3.41
N THR A 59 -16.23 -12.90 -3.65
CA THR A 59 -16.69 -12.31 -4.91
C THR A 59 -16.36 -10.82 -4.95
N CYS A 60 -15.54 -10.38 -5.91
CA CYS A 60 -15.24 -8.97 -6.14
C CYS A 60 -16.52 -8.20 -6.50
N ARG A 61 -17.20 -7.63 -5.51
CA ARG A 61 -18.23 -6.61 -5.74
C ARG A 61 -17.63 -5.23 -5.50
N HIS A 62 -16.63 -4.86 -6.31
CA HIS A 62 -16.16 -3.47 -6.35
C HIS A 62 -17.00 -2.67 -7.34
N THR A 63 -17.42 -1.47 -6.95
CA THR A 63 -18.02 -0.52 -7.89
C THR A 63 -16.92 0.10 -8.76
N ARG A 64 -17.25 0.53 -9.98
CA ARG A 64 -16.31 1.27 -10.85
C ARG A 64 -15.73 2.50 -10.14
N LEU A 65 -16.53 3.13 -9.27
CA LEU A 65 -16.10 4.25 -8.45
C LEU A 65 -15.00 3.84 -7.47
N GLN A 66 -15.14 2.70 -6.77
CA GLN A 66 -14.12 2.21 -5.83
C GLN A 66 -12.79 1.91 -6.53
N VAL A 67 -12.83 1.35 -7.74
CA VAL A 67 -11.63 1.10 -8.53
C VAL A 67 -10.95 2.40 -8.95
N ALA A 68 -11.70 3.35 -9.51
CA ALA A 68 -11.16 4.65 -9.92
C ALA A 68 -10.56 5.44 -8.74
N MET A 69 -11.23 5.38 -7.58
CA MET A 69 -10.75 5.97 -6.33
C MET A 69 -9.44 5.34 -5.84
N ALA A 70 -9.29 4.01 -5.97
CA ALA A 70 -8.07 3.31 -5.62
C ALA A 70 -6.93 3.64 -6.59
N GLU A 71 -7.21 3.67 -7.90
CA GLU A 71 -6.24 4.07 -8.93
C GLU A 71 -5.74 5.49 -8.72
N GLU A 72 -6.64 6.43 -8.40
CA GLU A 72 -6.28 7.81 -8.08
C GLU A 72 -5.32 7.87 -6.89
N ALA A 73 -5.65 7.19 -5.79
CA ALA A 73 -4.83 7.17 -4.58
C ALA A 73 -3.44 6.55 -4.84
N LEU A 74 -3.37 5.49 -5.63
CA LEU A 74 -2.10 4.85 -6.02
C LEU A 74 -1.26 5.76 -6.92
N ALA A 75 -1.89 6.54 -7.81
CA ALA A 75 -1.20 7.52 -8.65
C ALA A 75 -0.52 8.62 -7.82
N TRP A 76 -1.03 8.94 -6.62
CA TRP A 76 -0.36 9.87 -5.71
C TRP A 76 1.00 9.33 -5.24
N VAL A 77 1.07 8.04 -4.95
CA VAL A 77 2.33 7.37 -4.59
C VAL A 77 3.31 7.44 -5.75
N ASP A 78 2.84 7.17 -6.97
CA ASP A 78 3.68 7.22 -8.16
C ASP A 78 4.28 8.61 -8.40
N LYS A 79 3.50 9.66 -8.13
CA LYS A 79 3.90 11.06 -8.30
C LYS A 79 4.82 11.59 -7.20
N ALA A 80 4.57 11.23 -5.94
CA ALA A 80 5.22 11.86 -4.80
C ALA A 80 6.32 11.03 -4.14
N VAL A 81 6.34 9.70 -4.36
CA VAL A 81 7.26 8.80 -3.67
C VAL A 81 8.24 8.19 -4.67
N ALA A 82 9.53 8.39 -4.45
CA ALA A 82 10.58 7.81 -5.29
C ALA A 82 10.50 6.27 -5.31
N THR A 83 10.81 5.67 -6.47
CA THR A 83 10.89 4.21 -6.61
C THR A 83 11.98 3.61 -5.70
N GLY A 84 11.84 2.32 -5.39
CA GLY A 84 12.78 1.58 -4.54
C GLY A 84 12.28 1.35 -3.11
N PRO A 85 13.16 1.23 -2.11
CA PRO A 85 12.83 0.74 -0.77
C PRO A 85 11.71 1.51 -0.06
N THR A 86 11.56 2.81 -0.33
CA THR A 86 10.50 3.64 0.27
C THR A 86 9.10 3.17 -0.13
N ARG A 87 8.91 2.86 -1.42
CA ARG A 87 7.64 2.33 -1.92
C ARG A 87 7.34 0.96 -1.33
N HIS A 88 8.35 0.12 -1.19
CA HIS A 88 8.19 -1.18 -0.57
C HIS A 88 7.75 -1.08 0.90
N VAL A 89 8.43 -0.25 1.70
CA VAL A 89 8.06 0.00 3.11
C VAL A 89 6.65 0.58 3.23
N LEU A 90 6.28 1.49 2.33
CA LEU A 90 4.92 2.06 2.27
C LEU A 90 3.88 0.97 2.01
N GLY A 91 4.10 0.12 0.99
CA GLY A 91 3.20 -0.99 0.66
C GLY A 91 3.02 -1.97 1.81
N LEU A 92 4.11 -2.41 2.44
CA LEU A 92 4.06 -3.32 3.60
C LEU A 92 3.28 -2.73 4.79
N GLY A 93 3.45 -1.43 5.04
CA GLY A 93 2.71 -0.73 6.08
C GLY A 93 1.20 -0.66 5.79
N LEU A 94 0.84 -0.26 4.57
CA LEU A 94 -0.56 -0.13 4.14
C LEU A 94 -1.29 -1.48 4.10
N VAL A 95 -0.63 -2.55 3.66
CA VAL A 95 -1.20 -3.90 3.66
C VAL A 95 -1.54 -4.36 5.08
N GLN A 96 -0.68 -4.06 6.07
CA GLN A 96 -0.99 -4.40 7.47
C GLN A 96 -2.21 -3.64 8.00
N LEU A 97 -2.37 -2.38 7.61
CA LEU A 97 -3.52 -1.56 8.02
C LEU A 97 -4.82 -2.01 7.31
N ALA A 98 -4.76 -2.32 6.02
CA ALA A 98 -5.92 -2.70 5.20
C ALA A 98 -6.47 -4.10 5.50
N ARG A 99 -5.69 -4.98 6.14
CA ARG A 99 -6.18 -6.30 6.60
C ARG A 99 -7.11 -6.23 7.82
N GLY A 100 -7.40 -5.04 8.34
CA GLY A 100 -8.45 -4.83 9.35
C GLY A 100 -8.10 -5.29 10.77
N ASP A 101 -7.17 -6.23 10.94
CA ASP A 101 -6.78 -6.77 12.25
C ASP A 101 -5.90 -5.81 13.07
N ARG A 102 -5.41 -4.72 12.48
CA ARG A 102 -4.35 -3.90 13.07
C ARG A 102 -4.60 -2.41 12.91
N GLN A 103 -4.83 -1.75 14.05
CA GLN A 103 -4.81 -0.28 14.15
C GLN A 103 -3.39 0.31 14.06
N ARG A 104 -2.34 -0.54 14.06
CA ARG A 104 -0.93 -0.12 14.10
C ARG A 104 -0.06 -1.03 13.24
N ILE A 105 0.96 -0.46 12.62
CA ILE A 105 1.95 -1.19 11.82
C ILE A 105 2.93 -1.89 12.77
N GLU A 106 3.08 -3.21 12.63
CA GLU A 106 4.10 -3.98 13.32
C GLU A 106 5.44 -3.83 12.59
N TRP A 107 6.22 -2.82 12.98
CA TRP A 107 7.49 -2.48 12.35
C TRP A 107 8.50 -3.62 12.36
N THR A 108 8.45 -4.51 13.35
CA THR A 108 9.28 -5.72 13.39
C THR A 108 9.00 -6.67 12.23
N ARG A 109 7.74 -6.78 11.79
CA ARG A 109 7.39 -7.59 10.60
C ARG A 109 7.85 -6.92 9.32
N VAL A 110 7.67 -5.60 9.21
CA VAL A 110 8.20 -4.82 8.08
C VAL A 110 9.72 -4.96 8.01
N TRP A 111 10.40 -4.90 9.15
CA TRP A 111 11.85 -5.06 9.23
C TRP A 111 12.32 -6.44 8.76
N ARG A 112 11.63 -7.52 9.17
CA ARG A 112 11.93 -8.87 8.68
C ARG A 112 11.73 -8.99 7.16
N ALA A 113 10.62 -8.46 6.64
CA ALA A 113 10.35 -8.45 5.20
C ALA A 113 11.39 -7.63 4.41
N MET A 114 11.95 -6.58 5.01
CA MET A 114 13.04 -5.79 4.43
C MET A 114 14.44 -6.43 4.55
N GLY A 115 14.54 -7.73 4.88
CA GLY A 115 15.80 -8.47 5.01
C GLY A 115 16.41 -8.48 6.41
N GLY A 116 15.70 -7.97 7.42
CA GLY A 116 16.09 -8.03 8.82
C GLY A 116 17.49 -7.45 9.08
N GLN A 117 18.30 -8.17 9.85
CA GLN A 117 19.63 -7.74 10.27
C GLN A 117 20.61 -7.64 9.08
N ALA A 118 20.44 -8.48 8.07
CA ALA A 118 21.25 -8.43 6.85
C ALA A 118 20.89 -7.24 5.94
N GLY A 119 19.67 -6.72 6.05
CA GLY A 119 19.18 -5.60 5.24
C GLY A 119 19.71 -4.22 5.66
N GLY A 120 20.39 -4.11 6.80
CA GLY A 120 20.94 -2.83 7.29
C GLY A 120 19.88 -1.80 7.73
N TRP A 121 18.64 -2.22 7.94
CA TRP A 121 17.53 -1.35 8.34
C TRP A 121 17.30 -1.40 9.86
N THR A 122 16.76 -0.32 10.41
CA THR A 122 16.21 -0.28 11.78
C THR A 122 14.70 -0.06 11.72
N THR A 123 13.96 -0.59 12.69
CA THR A 123 12.50 -0.40 12.80
C THR A 123 12.12 1.09 12.83
N ASP A 124 12.86 1.90 13.58
CA ASP A 124 12.64 3.36 13.63
C ASP A 124 12.93 4.03 12.29
N GLY A 125 13.98 3.62 11.58
CA GLY A 125 14.30 4.12 10.25
C GLY A 125 13.20 3.81 9.23
N LEU A 126 12.61 2.62 9.31
CA LEU A 126 11.47 2.22 8.47
C LEU A 126 10.22 3.03 8.81
N ARG A 127 9.93 3.24 10.10
CA ARG A 127 8.82 4.08 10.56
C ARG A 127 8.95 5.53 10.06
N MET A 128 10.14 6.12 10.18
CA MET A 128 10.39 7.48 9.68
C MET A 128 10.25 7.56 8.16
N ARG A 129 10.75 6.55 7.43
CA ARG A 129 10.65 6.48 5.97
C ARG A 129 9.20 6.41 5.51
N TYR A 130 8.38 5.58 6.16
CA TYR A 130 6.94 5.50 5.92
C TYR A 130 6.26 6.85 6.17
N SER A 131 6.51 7.46 7.34
CA SER A 131 5.91 8.74 7.71
C SER A 131 6.27 9.84 6.71
N ARG A 132 7.54 9.95 6.32
CA ARG A 132 8.00 10.91 5.31
C ARG A 132 7.33 10.71 3.95
N ALA A 133 7.09 9.46 3.54
CA ALA A 133 6.43 9.17 2.27
C ALA A 133 4.98 9.69 2.24
N ILE A 134 4.20 9.43 3.29
CA ILE A 134 2.82 9.94 3.39
C ILE A 134 2.80 11.46 3.50
N THR A 135 3.69 12.05 4.31
CA THR A 135 3.81 13.51 4.39
C THR A 135 4.18 14.12 3.03
N ALA A 136 5.07 13.50 2.26
CA ALA A 136 5.43 13.96 0.92
C ALA A 136 4.21 13.95 -0.03
N ILE A 137 3.37 12.91 0.04
CA ILE A 137 2.12 12.84 -0.71
C ILE A 137 1.18 13.99 -0.30
N ALA A 138 0.93 14.17 0.99
CA ALA A 138 0.08 15.24 1.50
C ALA A 138 0.55 16.63 1.04
N VAL A 139 1.85 16.91 1.14
CA VAL A 139 2.45 18.16 0.64
C VAL A 139 2.26 18.31 -0.86
N GLN A 140 2.46 17.25 -1.64
CA GLN A 140 2.29 17.28 -3.09
C GLN A 140 0.84 17.55 -3.51
N LEU A 141 -0.13 16.95 -2.81
CA LEU A 141 -1.55 17.17 -3.05
C LEU A 141 -1.95 18.60 -2.72
N ASN A 142 -1.51 19.12 -1.57
CA ASN A 142 -1.77 20.50 -1.16
C ASN A 142 -1.14 21.54 -2.10
N ARG A 143 0.03 21.24 -2.70
CA ARG A 143 0.64 22.08 -3.73
C ARG A 143 -0.12 22.07 -5.05
N THR A 144 -0.78 20.96 -5.40
CA THR A 144 -1.50 20.83 -6.68
C THR A 144 -2.91 21.43 -6.59
N LYS A 145 -3.48 21.54 -5.37
CA LYS A 145 -4.79 22.17 -5.10
C LYS A 145 -4.70 23.68 -4.79
N SER A 146 -3.50 24.23 -4.61
CA SER A 146 -3.26 25.68 -4.45
C SER A 146 -3.07 26.36 -5.80
#